data_AF-A0AA42H414-F1
#
_entry.id   AF-A0AA42H414-F1
#
_cell.length_a   1.000
_cell.length_b   1.000
_cell.length_c   1.000
_cell.angle_alpha   90.00
_cell.angle_beta   90.00
_cell.angle_gamma   90.00
#
_symmetry.space_group_name_H-M   'P 1'
#
loop_
_entity.id
_entity.type
_entity.pdbx_description
1 polymer ?
#
loop_
_entity_poly.entity_id
_entity_poly.type
_entity_poly.pdbx_seq_one_letter_code
_entity_poly.pdbx_strand_id
1 'polypeptide(L)'
;MANAIASQVQALYVGYLGRAADQAGLNFWTNAIANGTSTIESVALGFTLSQEYTSKYEGLSNEELAAAIYQNVLGRAADADGLAFWVGELEKGVQTPETLLAAMINSLGAVDQQTIDNKVYVANIYTATAGDAYNAEAGAQIIADVDATPASVSAALAQLEDGQLPGLIPGLGLYNAYVAATAAIEAYEAEVAATKADLFSDADLADDVIDSAEADAALLAAEGARTTVSPKSTNVLIAEAADTQAALNAAYAALSATGKQKADAYLAAVATAEATEGASAAAVAAEQARLDNDTTFDAALQAADAVVTGQTFADAATLYAFYTDAATSDADRATIDKAFAEVDSFAQFKAVALVDLADNKADAAVTAAQGEVTAETGGAAYLAALSADNTADGLVADAQEADALVAALQSIVDQFTALETTQTDALAALNQFDTDNANVVINIDSLVAADVAGGTAVNDVYILPGVAGLADTAVANFGTDGNDYILIGSEYSFNSGALTTGNNNALEFFVVQGATGAQLVFESVNYGSSTVTVDAAGTATASADATVITLTGVNAADVVVDNGIITVA
;
A
#
# COMPACT_ATOMS: atom_id res chain seq x y z
N MET A 1 -1.21 -6.36 -24.96
CA MET A 1 -1.31 -5.28 -25.98
C MET A 1 -0.36 -4.11 -25.68
N ALA A 2 -0.25 -3.62 -24.43
CA ALA A 2 0.69 -2.55 -24.06
C ALA A 2 2.15 -2.82 -24.47
N ASN A 3 2.63 -4.05 -24.29
CA ASN A 3 4.01 -4.44 -24.64
C ASN A 3 4.31 -4.43 -26.16
N ALA A 4 3.29 -4.46 -27.01
CA ALA A 4 3.45 -4.37 -28.46
C ALA A 4 3.57 -2.90 -28.94
N ILE A 5 2.83 -1.99 -28.31
CA ILE A 5 2.87 -0.54 -28.63
C ILE A 5 4.22 0.04 -28.18
N ALA A 6 4.68 -0.31 -26.98
CA ALA A 6 6.00 0.11 -26.48
C ALA A 6 7.12 -0.31 -27.44
N SER A 7 7.17 -1.57 -27.86
CA SER A 7 8.16 -2.06 -28.82
C SER A 7 8.08 -1.37 -30.20
N GLN A 8 6.89 -0.98 -30.67
CA GLN A 8 6.75 -0.22 -31.91
C GLN A 8 7.32 1.20 -31.78
N VAL A 9 7.03 1.89 -30.67
CA VAL A 9 7.62 3.21 -30.39
C VAL A 9 9.13 3.10 -30.21
N GLN A 10 9.61 2.06 -29.50
CA GLN A 10 11.03 1.79 -29.32
C GLN A 10 11.74 1.57 -30.66
N ALA A 11 11.11 0.88 -31.61
CA ALA A 11 11.66 0.69 -32.95
C ALA A 11 11.85 2.02 -33.70
N LEU A 12 11.02 3.04 -33.43
CA LEU A 12 11.21 4.39 -33.98
C LEU A 12 12.45 5.08 -33.38
N TYR A 13 12.65 4.99 -32.07
CA TYR A 13 13.87 5.48 -31.41
C TYR A 13 15.12 4.78 -31.96
N VAL A 14 15.09 3.45 -32.04
CA VAL A 14 16.21 2.66 -32.57
C VAL A 14 16.46 3.02 -34.04
N GLY A 15 15.43 3.04 -34.89
CA GLY A 15 15.60 3.23 -36.33
C GLY A 15 15.93 4.67 -36.74
N TYR A 16 15.22 5.67 -36.20
CA TYR A 16 15.46 7.07 -36.54
C TYR A 16 16.55 7.72 -35.70
N LEU A 17 16.67 7.39 -34.42
CA LEU A 17 17.63 8.09 -33.55
C LEU A 17 18.87 7.25 -33.26
N GLY A 18 18.85 5.93 -33.52
CA GLY A 18 19.99 5.05 -33.32
C GLY A 18 20.29 4.80 -31.84
N ARG A 19 19.29 4.99 -30.96
CA ARG A 19 19.40 4.80 -29.51
C ARG A 19 18.11 4.23 -28.92
N ALA A 20 18.19 3.67 -27.72
CA ALA A 20 17.02 3.35 -26.90
C ALA A 20 16.24 4.62 -26.49
N ALA A 21 14.93 4.51 -26.28
CA ALA A 21 14.10 5.59 -25.73
C ALA A 21 14.44 5.90 -24.27
N ASP A 22 14.15 7.11 -23.83
CA ASP A 22 14.00 7.42 -22.41
C ASP A 22 12.59 7.02 -21.92
N GLN A 23 12.44 6.75 -20.61
CA GLN A 23 11.19 6.24 -20.05
C GLN A 23 10.03 7.24 -20.19
N ALA A 24 10.29 8.54 -20.04
CA ALA A 24 9.28 9.59 -20.14
C ALA A 24 8.75 9.74 -21.58
N GLY A 25 9.64 9.76 -22.58
CA GLY A 25 9.32 9.80 -24.00
C GLY A 25 8.58 8.55 -24.46
N LEU A 26 9.02 7.36 -24.03
CA LEU A 26 8.32 6.11 -24.32
C LEU A 26 6.90 6.11 -23.75
N ASN A 27 6.73 6.53 -22.49
CA ASN A 27 5.42 6.66 -21.84
C ASN A 27 4.53 7.68 -22.54
N PHE A 28 5.08 8.84 -22.94
CA PHE A 28 4.32 9.88 -23.63
C PHE A 28 3.70 9.35 -24.94
N TRP A 29 4.51 8.72 -25.79
CA TRP A 29 4.04 8.22 -27.09
C TRP A 29 3.12 7.01 -26.96
N THR A 30 3.45 6.07 -26.07
CA THR A 30 2.62 4.88 -25.83
C THR A 30 1.25 5.25 -25.28
N ASN A 31 1.17 6.21 -24.35
CA ASN A 31 -0.10 6.73 -23.82
C ASN A 31 -0.91 7.47 -24.89
N ALA A 32 -0.27 8.26 -25.76
CA ALA A 32 -0.97 8.93 -26.85
C ALA A 32 -1.62 7.92 -27.82
N ILE A 33 -0.92 6.82 -28.13
CA ILE A 33 -1.47 5.75 -28.97
C ILE A 33 -2.58 4.97 -28.22
N ALA A 34 -2.35 4.61 -26.95
CA ALA A 34 -3.31 3.86 -26.15
C ALA A 34 -4.63 4.63 -25.95
N ASN A 35 -4.56 5.95 -25.82
CA ASN A 35 -5.72 6.84 -25.70
C ASN A 35 -6.35 7.22 -27.06
N GLY A 36 -5.80 6.72 -28.17
CA GLY A 36 -6.31 6.97 -29.51
C GLY A 36 -6.12 8.41 -30.00
N THR A 37 -5.28 9.21 -29.35
CA THR A 37 -4.98 10.59 -29.77
C THR A 37 -3.89 10.67 -30.85
N SER A 38 -3.10 9.59 -31.00
CA SER A 38 -2.05 9.44 -32.03
C SER A 38 -2.08 8.05 -32.66
N THR A 39 -1.59 7.92 -33.88
CA THR A 39 -1.23 6.63 -34.51
C THR A 39 0.28 6.45 -34.56
N ILE A 40 0.77 5.24 -34.83
CA ILE A 40 2.21 5.00 -34.95
C ILE A 40 2.84 5.84 -36.07
N GLU A 41 2.11 6.06 -37.17
CA GLU A 41 2.53 6.91 -38.28
C GLU A 41 2.62 8.38 -37.88
N SER A 42 1.68 8.89 -37.08
CA SER A 42 1.77 10.27 -36.57
C SER A 42 2.91 10.44 -35.56
N VAL A 43 3.22 9.40 -34.79
CA VAL A 43 4.41 9.40 -33.91
C VAL A 43 5.67 9.43 -34.76
N ALA A 44 5.80 8.59 -35.78
CA ALA A 44 6.94 8.60 -36.71
C ALA A 44 7.15 9.98 -37.36
N LEU A 45 6.07 10.65 -37.79
CA LEU A 45 6.14 12.04 -38.25
C LEU A 45 6.69 12.98 -37.17
N GLY A 46 6.23 12.84 -35.92
CA GLY A 46 6.75 13.60 -34.78
C GLY A 46 8.27 13.47 -34.59
N PHE A 47 8.83 12.28 -34.78
CA PHE A 47 10.29 12.07 -34.76
C PHE A 47 11.00 12.86 -35.86
N THR A 48 10.51 12.80 -37.11
CA THR A 48 11.13 13.53 -38.22
C THR A 48 11.08 15.06 -38.08
N LEU A 49 10.15 15.57 -37.28
CA LEU A 49 10.02 16.99 -36.96
C LEU A 49 10.78 17.41 -35.69
N SER A 50 11.42 16.45 -35.00
CA SER A 50 12.15 16.73 -33.77
C SER A 50 13.48 17.46 -34.04
N GLN A 51 13.93 18.25 -33.06
CA GLN A 51 15.24 18.89 -33.11
C GLN A 51 16.36 17.85 -33.22
N GLU A 52 16.21 16.70 -32.56
CA GLU A 52 17.21 15.64 -32.56
C GLU A 52 17.37 14.98 -33.93
N TYR A 53 16.25 14.66 -34.60
CA TYR A 53 16.27 14.17 -35.97
C TYR A 53 16.89 15.21 -36.92
N THR A 54 16.50 16.47 -36.78
CA THR A 54 17.05 17.57 -37.59
C THR A 54 18.56 17.66 -37.41
N SER A 55 19.06 17.67 -36.16
CA SER A 55 20.51 17.70 -35.88
C SER A 55 21.28 16.52 -36.49
N LYS A 56 20.63 15.37 -36.68
CA LYS A 56 21.27 14.15 -37.21
C LYS A 56 21.22 14.05 -38.74
N TYR A 57 20.18 14.59 -39.36
CA TYR A 57 19.89 14.35 -40.78
C TYR A 57 19.80 15.63 -41.64
N GLU A 58 19.83 16.82 -41.04
CA GLU A 58 19.75 18.07 -41.80
C GLU A 58 20.93 18.20 -42.78
N GLY A 59 20.61 18.53 -44.03
CA GLY A 59 21.61 18.70 -45.09
C GLY A 59 22.13 17.41 -45.72
N LEU A 60 21.72 16.23 -45.21
CA LEU A 60 22.05 14.96 -45.83
C LEU A 60 21.28 14.76 -47.14
N SER A 61 21.93 14.08 -48.09
CA SER A 61 21.28 13.55 -49.29
C SER A 61 20.37 12.36 -48.95
N ASN A 62 19.47 12.00 -49.89
CA ASN A 62 18.64 10.80 -49.74
C ASN A 62 19.48 9.52 -49.57
N GLU A 63 20.65 9.46 -50.18
CA GLU A 63 21.59 8.34 -50.05
C GLU A 63 22.16 8.26 -48.64
N GLU A 64 22.62 9.38 -48.09
CA GLU A 64 23.15 9.44 -46.72
C GLU A 64 22.06 9.17 -45.67
N LEU A 65 20.86 9.70 -45.87
CA LEU A 65 19.70 9.44 -44.99
C LEU A 65 19.33 7.94 -44.98
N ALA A 66 19.16 7.35 -46.17
CA ALA A 66 18.81 5.94 -46.29
C ALA A 66 19.90 5.03 -45.70
N ALA A 67 21.18 5.34 -45.95
CA ALA A 67 22.30 4.58 -45.38
C ALA A 67 22.34 4.66 -43.85
N ALA A 68 22.10 5.84 -43.27
CA ALA A 68 22.12 6.03 -41.82
C ALA A 68 20.97 5.30 -41.12
N ILE A 69 19.74 5.38 -41.65
CA ILE A 69 18.60 4.62 -41.10
C ILE A 69 18.82 3.12 -41.26
N TYR A 70 19.37 2.67 -42.39
CA TYR A 70 19.71 1.25 -42.59
C TYR A 70 20.73 0.76 -41.56
N GLN A 71 21.77 1.54 -41.29
CA GLN A 71 22.78 1.23 -40.27
C GLN A 71 22.16 1.12 -38.88
N ASN A 72 21.26 2.03 -38.52
CA ASN A 72 20.57 1.99 -37.23
C ASN A 72 19.72 0.72 -37.06
N VAL A 73 18.94 0.37 -38.09
CA VAL A 73 18.01 -0.78 -38.06
C VAL A 73 18.75 -2.11 -38.07
N LEU A 74 19.80 -2.23 -38.88
CA LEU A 74 20.44 -3.51 -39.19
C LEU A 74 21.84 -3.69 -38.58
N GLY A 75 22.41 -2.64 -37.98
CA GLY A 75 23.75 -2.68 -37.38
C GLY A 75 24.88 -2.88 -38.40
N ARG A 76 24.58 -2.80 -39.70
CA ARG A 76 25.54 -3.03 -40.80
C ARG A 76 25.29 -2.07 -41.95
N ALA A 77 26.34 -1.83 -42.75
CA ALA A 77 26.23 -1.04 -43.95
C ALA A 77 25.23 -1.64 -44.94
N ALA A 78 24.47 -0.77 -45.62
CA ALA A 78 23.56 -1.18 -46.68
C ALA A 78 24.33 -1.80 -47.84
N ASP A 79 23.79 -2.90 -48.39
CA ASP A 79 24.25 -3.42 -49.66
C ASP A 79 23.88 -2.46 -50.80
N ALA A 80 24.65 -2.49 -51.89
CA ALA A 80 24.51 -1.52 -52.98
C ALA A 80 23.11 -1.55 -53.62
N ASP A 81 22.51 -2.74 -53.75
CA ASP A 81 21.20 -2.90 -54.38
C ASP A 81 20.08 -2.42 -53.45
N GLY A 82 20.16 -2.75 -52.17
CA GLY A 82 19.23 -2.28 -51.14
C GLY A 82 19.27 -0.77 -50.94
N LEU A 83 20.46 -0.18 -50.90
CA LEU A 83 20.61 1.28 -50.81
C LEU A 83 20.01 1.98 -52.03
N ALA A 84 20.33 1.49 -53.24
CA ALA A 84 19.78 2.04 -54.48
C ALA A 84 18.25 1.93 -54.54
N PHE A 85 17.67 0.85 -54.00
CA PHE A 85 16.23 0.71 -53.88
C PHE A 85 15.62 1.81 -53.00
N TRP A 86 16.11 1.99 -51.77
CA TRP A 86 15.55 3.00 -50.84
C TRP A 86 15.72 4.43 -51.33
N VAL A 87 16.87 4.75 -51.92
CA VAL A 87 17.11 6.05 -52.55
C VAL A 87 16.12 6.30 -53.68
N GLY A 88 15.90 5.30 -54.54
CA GLY A 88 14.92 5.40 -55.62
C GLY A 88 13.48 5.60 -55.13
N GLU A 89 13.10 5.03 -53.98
CA GLU A 89 11.77 5.22 -53.40
C GLU A 89 11.59 6.63 -52.79
N LEU A 90 12.64 7.18 -52.18
CA LEU A 90 12.67 8.57 -51.69
C LEU A 90 12.63 9.58 -52.85
N GLU A 91 13.41 9.36 -53.91
CA GLU A 91 13.45 10.25 -55.09
C GLU A 91 12.13 10.29 -55.84
N LYS A 92 11.42 9.16 -55.92
CA LYS A 92 10.08 9.09 -56.52
C LYS A 92 8.98 9.67 -55.61
N GLY A 93 9.29 9.96 -54.35
CA GLY A 93 8.33 10.38 -53.33
C GLY A 93 7.33 9.28 -52.96
N VAL A 94 7.66 8.00 -53.21
CA VAL A 94 6.84 6.86 -52.79
C VAL A 94 6.98 6.64 -51.29
N GLN A 95 8.21 6.83 -50.78
CA GLN A 95 8.49 6.93 -49.35
C GLN A 95 8.89 8.37 -49.03
N THR A 96 8.49 8.82 -47.86
CA THR A 96 8.94 10.07 -47.25
C THR A 96 9.83 9.75 -46.04
N PRO A 97 10.59 10.72 -45.50
CA PRO A 97 11.40 10.48 -44.31
C PRO A 97 10.63 9.83 -43.16
N GLU A 98 9.35 10.16 -42.97
CA GLU A 98 8.51 9.61 -41.91
C GLU A 98 7.95 8.21 -42.18
N THR A 99 7.84 7.77 -43.44
CA THR A 99 7.36 6.42 -43.80
C THR A 99 8.49 5.43 -44.10
N LEU A 100 9.70 5.94 -44.35
CA LEU A 100 10.85 5.14 -44.78
C LEU A 100 11.19 4.01 -43.80
N LEU A 101 11.26 4.30 -42.50
CA LEU A 101 11.63 3.30 -41.50
C LEU A 101 10.62 2.14 -41.44
N ALA A 102 9.33 2.47 -41.41
CA ALA A 102 8.28 1.46 -41.37
C ALA A 102 8.29 0.61 -42.65
N ALA A 103 8.48 1.24 -43.82
CA ALA A 103 8.61 0.52 -45.08
C ALA A 103 9.83 -0.40 -45.10
N MET A 104 10.96 0.06 -44.54
CA MET A 104 12.19 -0.72 -44.43
C MET A 104 11.99 -1.95 -43.55
N ILE A 105 11.51 -1.78 -42.32
CA ILE A 105 11.24 -2.88 -41.37
C ILE A 105 10.30 -3.91 -42.00
N ASN A 106 9.21 -3.47 -42.64
CA ASN A 106 8.24 -4.37 -43.27
C ASN A 106 8.78 -5.16 -44.48
N SER A 107 9.94 -4.79 -45.02
CA SER A 107 10.57 -5.45 -46.17
C SER A 107 11.68 -6.43 -45.79
N LEU A 108 12.04 -6.50 -44.50
CA LEU A 108 13.19 -7.27 -44.03
C LEU A 108 12.99 -8.79 -44.18
N GLY A 109 14.08 -9.49 -44.46
CA GLY A 109 14.14 -10.94 -44.33
C GLY A 109 14.19 -11.38 -42.86
N ALA A 110 13.96 -12.66 -42.58
CA ALA A 110 13.85 -13.16 -41.20
C ALA A 110 15.06 -12.86 -40.30
N VAL A 111 16.28 -12.88 -40.85
CA VAL A 111 17.51 -12.58 -40.08
C VAL A 111 17.57 -11.09 -39.74
N ASP A 112 17.31 -10.22 -40.71
CA ASP A 112 17.33 -8.77 -40.52
C ASP A 112 16.18 -8.31 -39.60
N GLN A 113 15.01 -8.95 -39.69
CA GLN A 113 13.91 -8.74 -38.75
C GLN A 113 14.33 -9.12 -37.32
N GLN A 114 15.03 -10.24 -37.15
CA GLN A 114 15.52 -10.64 -35.83
C GLN A 114 16.53 -9.63 -35.26
N THR A 115 17.35 -8.98 -36.09
CA THR A 115 18.29 -7.94 -35.63
C THR A 115 17.56 -6.75 -35.00
N ILE A 116 16.55 -6.19 -35.69
CA ILE A 116 15.78 -5.07 -35.13
C ILE A 116 14.96 -5.49 -33.92
N ASP A 117 14.39 -6.70 -33.93
CA ASP A 117 13.64 -7.24 -32.78
C ASP A 117 14.56 -7.39 -31.54
N ASN A 118 15.79 -7.87 -31.73
CA ASN A 118 16.78 -7.99 -30.66
C ASN A 118 17.24 -6.61 -30.16
N LYS A 119 17.49 -5.66 -31.06
CA LYS A 119 17.84 -4.28 -30.68
C LYS A 119 16.71 -3.64 -29.87
N VAL A 120 15.46 -3.79 -30.31
CA VAL A 120 14.28 -3.28 -29.59
C VAL A 120 14.13 -3.95 -28.23
N TYR A 121 14.35 -5.27 -28.15
CA TYR A 121 14.32 -5.99 -26.88
C TYR A 121 15.35 -5.43 -25.90
N VAL A 122 16.62 -5.35 -26.30
CA VAL A 122 17.71 -4.79 -25.48
C VAL A 122 17.42 -3.33 -25.12
N ALA A 123 16.92 -2.53 -26.06
CA ALA A 123 16.59 -1.14 -25.82
C ALA A 123 15.47 -0.97 -24.79
N ASN A 124 14.44 -1.83 -24.81
CA ASN A 124 13.38 -1.83 -23.81
C ASN A 124 13.92 -2.15 -22.42
N ILE A 125 14.82 -3.14 -22.31
CA ILE A 125 15.45 -3.48 -21.03
C ILE A 125 16.31 -2.31 -20.54
N TYR A 126 17.17 -1.74 -21.40
CA TYR A 126 17.95 -0.54 -21.06
C TYR A 126 17.06 0.60 -20.57
N THR A 127 15.98 0.90 -21.29
CA THR A 127 15.05 2.01 -20.93
C THR A 127 14.46 1.80 -19.53
N ALA A 128 14.03 0.56 -19.24
CA ALA A 128 13.46 0.20 -17.95
C ALA A 128 14.50 0.20 -16.82
N THR A 129 15.72 -0.30 -17.09
CA THR A 129 16.81 -0.38 -16.13
C THR A 129 17.39 0.99 -15.82
N ALA A 130 17.58 1.85 -16.82
CA ALA A 130 18.18 3.15 -16.66
C ALA A 130 17.25 4.12 -15.90
N GLY A 131 15.93 4.05 -16.13
CA GLY A 131 14.97 4.93 -15.45
C GLY A 131 15.36 6.40 -15.58
N ASP A 132 15.49 7.09 -14.45
CA ASP A 132 15.88 8.51 -14.39
C ASP A 132 17.38 8.73 -14.69
N ALA A 133 18.21 7.68 -14.57
CA ALA A 133 19.63 7.69 -14.94
C ALA A 133 19.86 7.49 -16.45
N TYR A 134 18.83 7.67 -17.27
CA TYR A 134 18.91 7.51 -18.71
C TYR A 134 20.02 8.39 -19.32
N ASN A 135 20.85 7.79 -20.17
CA ASN A 135 21.85 8.47 -20.97
C ASN A 135 21.72 8.08 -22.46
N ALA A 136 21.70 9.08 -23.35
CA ALA A 136 21.45 8.85 -24.77
C ALA A 136 22.59 8.10 -25.46
N GLU A 137 23.83 8.34 -25.05
CA GLU A 137 25.03 7.69 -25.59
C GLU A 137 25.06 6.21 -25.18
N ALA A 138 24.77 5.88 -23.93
CA ALA A 138 24.61 4.50 -23.48
C ALA A 138 23.45 3.79 -24.17
N GLY A 139 22.31 4.49 -24.34
CA GLY A 139 21.19 3.98 -25.12
C GLY A 139 21.54 3.67 -26.58
N ALA A 140 22.54 4.33 -27.15
CA ALA A 140 23.09 4.00 -28.47
C ALA A 140 24.11 2.86 -28.41
N GLN A 141 24.99 2.87 -27.42
CA GLN A 141 26.06 1.88 -27.25
C GLN A 141 25.51 0.49 -26.92
N ILE A 142 24.52 0.38 -26.04
CA ILE A 142 23.91 -0.89 -25.62
C ILE A 142 23.31 -1.67 -26.80
N ILE A 143 22.82 -0.97 -27.82
CA ILE A 143 22.23 -1.60 -29.01
C ILE A 143 23.20 -1.68 -30.20
N ALA A 144 24.38 -1.08 -30.13
CA ALA A 144 25.28 -0.92 -31.28
C ALA A 144 25.66 -2.27 -31.88
N ASP A 145 26.13 -3.19 -31.04
CA ASP A 145 26.63 -4.51 -31.42
C ASP A 145 25.57 -5.63 -31.37
N VAL A 146 24.31 -5.27 -31.09
CA VAL A 146 23.20 -6.22 -31.08
C VAL A 146 22.86 -6.63 -32.52
N ASP A 147 22.92 -7.94 -32.77
CA ASP A 147 22.64 -8.57 -34.06
C ASP A 147 21.54 -9.64 -33.93
N ALA A 148 21.31 -10.44 -34.97
CA ALA A 148 20.29 -11.49 -34.98
C ALA A 148 20.58 -12.68 -34.03
N THR A 149 21.73 -12.72 -33.36
CA THR A 149 22.15 -13.85 -32.53
C THR A 149 21.77 -13.66 -31.04
N PRO A 150 21.44 -14.74 -30.31
CA PRO A 150 21.24 -14.65 -28.86
C PRO A 150 22.49 -14.20 -28.08
N ALA A 151 23.69 -14.49 -28.62
CA ALA A 151 24.96 -14.15 -27.96
C ALA A 151 25.18 -12.63 -27.89
N SER A 152 24.82 -11.89 -28.94
CA SER A 152 24.93 -10.42 -28.92
C SER A 152 23.94 -9.79 -27.94
N VAL A 153 22.72 -10.35 -27.81
CA VAL A 153 21.76 -9.94 -26.78
C VAL A 153 22.32 -10.18 -25.38
N SER A 154 22.84 -11.38 -25.08
CA SER A 154 23.43 -11.65 -23.77
C SER A 154 24.63 -10.74 -23.46
N ALA A 155 25.49 -10.47 -24.45
CA ALA A 155 26.63 -9.57 -24.29
C ALA A 155 26.21 -8.11 -24.08
N ALA A 156 25.13 -7.66 -24.73
CA ALA A 156 24.56 -6.35 -24.48
C ALA A 156 23.96 -6.28 -23.06
N LEU A 157 23.12 -7.25 -22.67
CA LEU A 157 22.50 -7.25 -21.34
C LEU A 157 23.54 -7.32 -20.20
N ALA A 158 24.67 -7.99 -20.39
CA ALA A 158 25.76 -7.97 -19.42
C ALA A 158 26.32 -6.56 -19.16
N GLN A 159 26.30 -5.67 -20.16
CA GLN A 159 26.73 -4.26 -20.02
C GLN A 159 25.76 -3.42 -19.17
N LEU A 160 24.53 -3.90 -18.97
CA LEU A 160 23.57 -3.29 -18.04
C LEU A 160 23.89 -3.65 -16.58
N GLU A 161 24.52 -4.80 -16.38
CA GLU A 161 24.87 -5.32 -15.06
C GLU A 161 26.20 -4.71 -14.61
N ASP A 162 27.26 -4.80 -15.40
CA ASP A 162 28.61 -4.38 -14.99
C ASP A 162 28.88 -2.85 -15.04
N GLY A 163 27.90 -2.05 -15.50
CA GLY A 163 27.98 -0.59 -15.61
C GLY A 163 29.01 -0.06 -16.59
N GLN A 164 29.36 -0.83 -17.63
CA GLN A 164 30.31 -0.40 -18.66
C GLN A 164 29.77 0.69 -19.60
N LEU A 165 28.50 1.05 -19.50
CA LEU A 165 27.87 2.06 -20.34
C LEU A 165 27.89 3.44 -19.68
N PRO A 166 28.23 4.51 -20.43
CA PRO A 166 28.23 5.88 -19.92
C PRO A 166 26.90 6.26 -19.25
N GLY A 167 26.94 6.68 -18.00
CA GLY A 167 25.73 7.09 -17.26
C GLY A 167 24.88 5.94 -16.70
N LEU A 168 25.19 4.66 -16.98
CA LEU A 168 24.63 3.56 -16.18
C LEU A 168 25.43 3.40 -14.90
N ILE A 169 24.72 3.38 -13.78
CA ILE A 169 25.30 3.10 -12.47
C ILE A 169 25.18 1.60 -12.22
N PRO A 170 26.30 0.89 -11.97
CA PRO A 170 26.28 -0.51 -11.55
C PRO A 170 25.28 -0.76 -10.41
N GLY A 171 24.42 -1.76 -10.55
CA GLY A 171 23.47 -2.19 -9.51
C GLY A 171 22.36 -1.21 -9.11
N LEU A 172 22.24 -0.02 -9.74
CA LEU A 172 21.17 0.95 -9.44
C LEU A 172 19.77 0.36 -9.62
N GLY A 173 19.55 -0.45 -10.67
CA GLY A 173 18.26 -1.12 -10.87
C GLY A 173 17.90 -2.06 -9.71
N LEU A 174 18.89 -2.76 -9.14
CA LEU A 174 18.69 -3.65 -7.99
C LEU A 174 18.42 -2.85 -6.71
N TYR A 175 19.13 -1.74 -6.52
CA TYR A 175 18.85 -0.82 -5.41
C TYR A 175 17.44 -0.22 -5.51
N ASN A 176 17.03 0.25 -6.68
CA ASN A 176 15.68 0.78 -6.90
C ASN A 176 14.59 -0.27 -6.59
N ALA A 177 14.85 -1.55 -6.91
CA ALA A 177 13.96 -2.64 -6.54
C ALA A 177 13.88 -2.82 -5.01
N TYR A 178 15.00 -2.72 -4.30
CA TYR A 178 15.04 -2.78 -2.83
C TYR A 178 14.29 -1.60 -2.19
N VAL A 179 14.50 -0.36 -2.67
CA VAL A 179 13.80 0.83 -2.20
C VAL A 179 12.30 0.71 -2.48
N ALA A 180 11.92 0.27 -3.68
CA ALA A 180 10.51 0.08 -4.03
C ALA A 180 9.84 -0.99 -3.14
N ALA A 181 10.55 -2.08 -2.81
CA ALA A 181 10.05 -3.10 -1.90
C ALA A 181 9.88 -2.55 -0.47
N THR A 182 10.83 -1.73 0.00
CA THR A 182 10.76 -1.06 1.31
C THR A 182 9.57 -0.10 1.38
N ALA A 183 9.42 0.77 0.37
CA ALA A 183 8.28 1.69 0.28
C ALA A 183 6.93 0.96 0.17
N ALA A 184 6.89 -0.24 -0.42
CA ALA A 184 5.68 -1.05 -0.49
C ALA A 184 5.28 -1.62 0.88
N ILE A 185 6.24 -1.94 1.76
CA ILE A 185 5.97 -2.33 3.14
C ILE A 185 5.37 -1.14 3.89
N GLU A 186 6.04 0.02 3.90
CA GLU A 186 5.56 1.23 4.57
C GLU A 186 4.16 1.65 4.10
N ALA A 187 3.89 1.57 2.80
CA ALA A 187 2.57 1.86 2.25
C ALA A 187 1.50 0.88 2.74
N TYR A 188 1.84 -0.40 2.89
CA TYR A 188 0.93 -1.42 3.37
C TYR A 188 0.66 -1.29 4.87
N GLU A 189 1.67 -0.98 5.68
CA GLU A 189 1.51 -0.69 7.11
C GLU A 189 0.50 0.45 7.33
N ALA A 190 0.65 1.55 6.58
CA ALA A 190 -0.29 2.68 6.62
C ALA A 190 -1.70 2.30 6.13
N GLU A 191 -1.82 1.44 5.11
CA GLU A 191 -3.11 0.97 4.60
C GLU A 191 -3.86 0.12 5.65
N VAL A 192 -3.15 -0.78 6.34
CA VAL A 192 -3.72 -1.63 7.40
C VAL A 192 -4.23 -0.75 8.54
N ALA A 193 -3.41 0.18 9.04
CA ALA A 193 -3.81 1.13 10.08
C ALA A 193 -5.07 1.93 9.68
N ALA A 194 -5.15 2.38 8.42
CA ALA A 194 -6.27 3.20 7.95
C ALA A 194 -7.57 2.41 7.69
N THR A 195 -7.47 1.16 7.24
CA THR A 195 -8.63 0.42 6.68
C THR A 195 -9.05 -0.80 7.49
N LYS A 196 -8.24 -1.22 8.46
CA LYS A 196 -8.42 -2.44 9.27
C LYS A 196 -8.27 -2.21 10.76
N ALA A 197 -8.31 -0.96 11.22
CA ALA A 197 -8.15 -0.61 12.63
C ALA A 197 -9.10 -1.37 13.58
N ASP A 198 -10.27 -1.78 13.10
CA ASP A 198 -11.26 -2.56 13.85
C ASP A 198 -10.80 -3.98 14.21
N LEU A 199 -9.75 -4.48 13.56
CA LEU A 199 -9.14 -5.79 13.85
C LEU A 199 -8.05 -5.74 14.93
N PHE A 200 -7.62 -4.54 15.32
CA PHE A 200 -6.48 -4.33 16.22
C PHE A 200 -6.90 -3.68 17.53
N SER A 201 -6.03 -3.77 18.55
CA SER A 201 -6.30 -3.16 19.84
C SER A 201 -5.95 -1.66 19.84
N ASP A 202 -6.54 -0.89 20.76
CA ASP A 202 -6.19 0.53 20.96
C ASP A 202 -4.69 0.74 21.25
N ALA A 203 -3.99 -0.27 21.75
CA ALA A 203 -2.55 -0.20 22.04
C ALA A 203 -1.70 -0.33 20.77
N ASP A 204 -2.15 -1.10 19.78
CA ASP A 204 -1.47 -1.31 18.50
C ASP A 204 -1.66 -0.07 17.59
N LEU A 205 -2.76 0.67 17.76
CA LEU A 205 -3.05 1.88 16.98
C LEU A 205 -2.34 3.15 17.49
N ALA A 206 -1.35 3.02 18.38
CA ALA A 206 -0.79 4.16 19.11
C ALA A 206 0.14 5.07 18.28
N ASP A 207 0.69 4.57 17.17
CA ASP A 207 1.63 5.28 16.30
C ASP A 207 1.10 5.49 14.87
N ASP A 208 -0.21 5.29 14.65
CA ASP A 208 -0.90 5.41 13.35
C ASP A 208 -0.34 4.48 12.24
N VAL A 209 0.42 3.46 12.61
CA VAL A 209 1.00 2.44 11.74
C VAL A 209 0.64 1.07 12.33
N ILE A 210 0.59 0.02 11.49
CA ILE A 210 0.51 -1.36 11.96
C ILE A 210 1.62 -2.14 11.28
N ASP A 211 2.60 -2.59 12.05
CA ASP A 211 3.73 -3.37 11.55
C ASP A 211 3.44 -4.89 11.48
N SER A 212 4.38 -5.65 10.91
CA SER A 212 4.23 -7.11 10.78
C SER A 212 4.22 -7.83 12.14
N ALA A 213 4.91 -7.31 13.15
CA ALA A 213 4.95 -7.90 14.48
C ALA A 213 3.62 -7.70 15.24
N GLU A 214 2.97 -6.57 15.05
CA GLU A 214 1.64 -6.27 15.58
C GLU A 214 0.57 -7.14 14.89
N ALA A 215 0.66 -7.32 13.57
CA ALA A 215 -0.18 -8.25 12.83
C ALA A 215 -0.05 -9.70 13.33
N ASP A 216 1.19 -10.17 13.55
CA ASP A 216 1.45 -11.50 14.13
C ASP A 216 0.90 -11.63 15.55
N ALA A 217 1.07 -10.60 16.39
CA ALA A 217 0.55 -10.59 17.76
C ALA A 217 -0.98 -10.64 17.80
N ALA A 218 -1.64 -9.86 16.93
CA ALA A 218 -3.09 -9.85 16.79
C ALA A 218 -3.61 -11.21 16.29
N LEU A 219 -2.96 -11.81 15.29
CA LEU A 219 -3.30 -13.15 14.80
C LEU A 219 -3.19 -14.19 15.92
N LEU A 220 -2.08 -14.20 16.66
CA LEU A 220 -1.88 -15.13 17.78
C LEU A 220 -2.96 -14.96 18.87
N ALA A 221 -3.35 -13.71 19.16
CA ALA A 221 -4.43 -13.43 20.10
C ALA A 221 -5.77 -13.96 19.58
N ALA A 222 -6.09 -13.77 18.30
CA ALA A 222 -7.31 -14.28 17.68
C ALA A 222 -7.36 -15.82 17.66
N GLU A 223 -6.25 -16.51 17.38
CA GLU A 223 -6.15 -17.97 17.46
C GLU A 223 -6.36 -18.49 18.90
N GLY A 224 -5.81 -17.76 19.88
CA GLY A 224 -6.01 -18.05 21.30
C GLY A 224 -7.48 -17.87 21.72
N ALA A 225 -8.13 -16.80 21.27
CA ALA A 225 -9.55 -16.54 21.51
C ALA A 225 -10.41 -17.63 20.86
N ARG A 226 -10.12 -17.99 19.61
CA ARG A 226 -10.78 -19.09 18.89
C ARG A 226 -10.63 -20.43 19.61
N THR A 227 -9.48 -20.71 20.20
CA THR A 227 -9.27 -21.93 21.00
C THR A 227 -10.07 -21.91 22.31
N THR A 228 -10.27 -20.72 22.89
CA THR A 228 -11.09 -20.52 24.09
C THR A 228 -12.57 -20.77 23.83
N VAL A 229 -13.09 -20.37 22.66
CA VAL A 229 -14.43 -20.75 22.20
C VAL A 229 -14.57 -22.28 22.21
N SER A 230 -13.67 -22.98 21.50
CA SER A 230 -13.62 -24.43 21.53
C SER A 230 -12.32 -24.97 20.92
N PRO A 231 -11.70 -26.04 21.47
CA PRO A 231 -10.56 -26.69 20.82
C PRO A 231 -10.97 -27.54 19.59
N LYS A 232 -12.27 -27.73 19.34
CA LYS A 232 -12.76 -28.52 18.19
C LYS A 232 -12.80 -27.64 16.94
N SER A 233 -12.65 -28.25 15.77
CA SER A 233 -12.86 -27.51 14.52
C SER A 233 -14.35 -27.19 14.33
N THR A 234 -14.62 -26.12 13.60
CA THR A 234 -15.99 -25.64 13.35
C THR A 234 -16.85 -26.68 12.61
N ASN A 235 -16.24 -27.49 11.74
CA ASN A 235 -16.92 -28.63 11.12
C ASN A 235 -17.38 -29.71 12.13
N VAL A 236 -16.60 -29.93 13.19
CA VAL A 236 -17.00 -30.85 14.26
C VAL A 236 -18.14 -30.24 15.07
N LEU A 237 -18.07 -28.94 15.38
CA LEU A 237 -19.14 -28.24 16.11
C LEU A 237 -20.47 -28.25 15.31
N ILE A 238 -20.41 -28.04 14.00
CA ILE A 238 -21.58 -28.14 13.11
C ILE A 238 -22.18 -29.55 13.15
N ALA A 239 -21.35 -30.59 13.17
CA ALA A 239 -21.84 -31.96 13.27
C ALA A 239 -22.50 -32.23 14.64
N GLU A 240 -21.93 -31.70 15.72
CA GLU A 240 -22.50 -31.81 17.07
C GLU A 240 -23.82 -31.05 17.20
N ALA A 241 -23.94 -29.86 16.62
CA ALA A 241 -25.18 -29.10 16.54
C ALA A 241 -26.26 -29.85 15.73
N ALA A 242 -25.87 -30.52 14.63
CA ALA A 242 -26.81 -31.36 13.88
C ALA A 242 -27.33 -32.55 14.72
N ASP A 243 -26.48 -33.14 15.56
CA ASP A 243 -26.86 -34.22 16.47
C ASP A 243 -27.79 -33.73 17.59
N THR A 244 -27.54 -32.55 18.19
CA THR A 244 -28.45 -31.94 19.18
C THR A 244 -29.79 -31.60 18.55
N GLN A 245 -29.79 -31.12 17.31
CA GLN A 245 -31.01 -30.78 16.59
C GLN A 245 -31.84 -32.02 16.30
N ALA A 246 -31.20 -33.14 15.93
CA ALA A 246 -31.85 -34.43 15.78
C ALA A 246 -32.46 -34.93 17.10
N ALA A 247 -31.75 -34.75 18.22
CA ALA A 247 -32.23 -35.10 19.55
C ALA A 247 -33.43 -34.23 19.98
N LEU A 248 -33.41 -32.93 19.71
CA LEU A 248 -34.52 -32.01 19.92
C LEU A 248 -35.76 -32.45 19.13
N ASN A 249 -35.59 -32.74 17.84
CA ASN A 249 -36.67 -33.23 16.99
C ASN A 249 -37.28 -34.54 17.53
N ALA A 250 -36.45 -35.47 18.00
CA ALA A 250 -36.92 -36.71 18.62
C ALA A 250 -37.68 -36.45 19.94
N ALA A 251 -37.19 -35.55 20.79
CA ALA A 251 -37.83 -35.18 22.05
C ALA A 251 -39.19 -34.50 21.82
N TYR A 252 -39.26 -33.57 20.86
CA TYR A 252 -40.52 -32.93 20.47
C TYR A 252 -41.51 -33.95 19.89
N ALA A 253 -41.05 -34.87 19.03
CA ALA A 253 -41.90 -35.91 18.44
C ALA A 253 -42.54 -36.81 19.50
N ALA A 254 -41.83 -37.08 20.60
CA ALA A 254 -42.29 -37.90 21.73
C ALA A 254 -43.33 -37.23 22.63
N LEU A 255 -43.53 -35.90 22.53
CA LEU A 255 -44.56 -35.18 23.29
C LEU A 255 -45.98 -35.58 22.85
N SER A 256 -46.92 -35.46 23.80
CA SER A 256 -48.36 -35.55 23.52
C SER A 256 -48.81 -34.39 22.60
N ALA A 257 -50.01 -34.49 22.01
CA ALA A 257 -50.55 -33.38 21.21
C ALA A 257 -50.69 -32.07 22.02
N THR A 258 -51.12 -32.17 23.28
CA THR A 258 -51.18 -31.04 24.22
C THR A 258 -49.78 -30.52 24.56
N GLY A 259 -48.82 -31.43 24.78
CA GLY A 259 -47.43 -31.05 25.06
C GLY A 259 -46.77 -30.30 23.91
N LYS A 260 -47.05 -30.69 22.66
CA LYS A 260 -46.60 -29.96 21.46
C LYS A 260 -47.16 -28.55 21.40
N GLN A 261 -48.46 -28.38 21.63
CA GLN A 261 -49.08 -27.04 21.67
C GLN A 261 -48.44 -26.13 22.72
N LYS A 262 -48.12 -26.67 23.91
CA LYS A 262 -47.43 -25.93 24.97
C LYS A 262 -45.98 -25.62 24.63
N ALA A 263 -45.26 -26.54 24.00
CA ALA A 263 -43.90 -26.32 23.51
C ALA A 263 -43.87 -25.22 22.44
N ASP A 264 -44.81 -25.24 21.49
CA ASP A 264 -44.94 -24.19 20.48
C ASP A 264 -45.29 -22.84 21.12
N ALA A 265 -46.16 -22.83 22.14
CA ALA A 265 -46.48 -21.63 22.91
C ALA A 265 -45.29 -21.08 23.70
N TYR A 266 -44.46 -21.97 24.25
CA TYR A 266 -43.20 -21.59 24.90
C TYR A 266 -42.23 -20.93 23.91
N LEU A 267 -42.01 -21.52 22.73
CA LEU A 267 -41.18 -20.91 21.70
C LEU A 267 -41.73 -19.57 21.21
N ALA A 268 -43.06 -19.43 21.08
CA ALA A 268 -43.70 -18.16 20.74
C ALA A 268 -43.53 -17.09 21.84
N ALA A 269 -43.56 -17.50 23.11
CA ALA A 269 -43.28 -16.61 24.23
C ALA A 269 -41.82 -16.15 24.22
N VAL A 270 -40.87 -17.07 23.98
CA VAL A 270 -39.44 -16.75 23.85
C VAL A 270 -39.20 -15.76 22.72
N ALA A 271 -39.76 -16.02 21.53
CA ALA A 271 -39.63 -15.10 20.39
C ALA A 271 -40.26 -13.73 20.65
N THR A 272 -41.32 -13.66 21.48
CA THR A 272 -41.93 -12.38 21.87
C THR A 272 -41.03 -11.61 22.84
N ALA A 273 -40.42 -12.31 23.80
CA ALA A 273 -39.46 -11.72 24.74
C ALA A 273 -38.22 -11.21 24.00
N GLU A 274 -37.62 -12.01 23.11
CA GLU A 274 -36.47 -11.59 22.28
C GLU A 274 -36.77 -10.38 21.39
N ALA A 275 -38.02 -10.19 20.95
CA ALA A 275 -38.45 -9.05 20.15
C ALA A 275 -38.85 -7.82 20.99
N THR A 276 -38.94 -7.95 22.32
CA THR A 276 -39.32 -6.87 23.23
C THR A 276 -38.06 -6.35 23.91
N GLU A 277 -37.71 -5.09 23.64
CA GLU A 277 -36.58 -4.45 24.33
C GLU A 277 -37.08 -3.69 25.57
N GLY A 278 -36.46 -3.94 26.72
CA GLY A 278 -36.62 -3.12 27.92
C GLY A 278 -36.11 -1.69 27.73
N ALA A 279 -36.47 -0.80 28.66
CA ALA A 279 -35.92 0.54 28.70
C ALA A 279 -34.42 0.49 28.99
N SER A 280 -33.65 1.35 28.33
CA SER A 280 -32.22 1.42 28.60
C SER A 280 -31.95 1.84 30.04
N ALA A 281 -30.91 1.28 30.67
CA ALA A 281 -30.50 1.65 32.02
C ALA A 281 -30.27 3.17 32.19
N ALA A 282 -29.81 3.84 31.12
CA ALA A 282 -29.66 5.29 31.08
C ALA A 282 -31.00 6.04 31.11
N ALA A 283 -32.02 5.56 30.39
CA ALA A 283 -33.35 6.15 30.41
C ALA A 283 -34.02 6.01 31.79
N VAL A 284 -33.89 4.83 32.41
CA VAL A 284 -34.41 4.56 33.76
C VAL A 284 -33.71 5.45 34.80
N ALA A 285 -32.37 5.53 34.75
CA ALA A 285 -31.59 6.36 35.67
C ALA A 285 -31.85 7.86 35.50
N ALA A 286 -31.97 8.33 34.26
CA ALA A 286 -32.29 9.73 33.98
C ALA A 286 -33.67 10.12 34.52
N GLU A 287 -34.65 9.22 34.38
CA GLU A 287 -36.00 9.45 34.89
C GLU A 287 -36.04 9.42 36.42
N GLN A 288 -35.35 8.48 37.08
CA GLN A 288 -35.23 8.47 38.55
C GLN A 288 -34.58 9.75 39.08
N ALA A 289 -33.47 10.20 38.49
CA ALA A 289 -32.80 11.44 38.90
C ALA A 289 -33.68 12.69 38.71
N ARG A 290 -34.55 12.69 37.69
CA ARG A 290 -35.52 13.76 37.46
C ARG A 290 -36.59 13.79 38.55
N LEU A 291 -37.07 12.61 38.96
CA LEU A 291 -38.13 12.45 39.97
C LEU A 291 -37.65 12.75 41.38
N ASP A 292 -36.39 12.48 41.72
CA ASP A 292 -35.79 12.82 43.03
C ASP A 292 -35.83 14.32 43.36
N ASN A 293 -36.03 15.18 42.35
CA ASN A 293 -36.13 16.63 42.51
C ASN A 293 -37.57 17.15 42.35
N ASP A 294 -38.56 16.28 42.23
CA ASP A 294 -39.96 16.65 42.00
C ASP A 294 -40.81 16.50 43.27
N THR A 295 -40.89 17.58 44.04
CA THR A 295 -41.70 17.63 45.26
C THR A 295 -43.21 17.39 45.05
N THR A 296 -43.72 17.58 43.82
CA THR A 296 -45.12 17.30 43.48
C THR A 296 -45.34 15.79 43.33
N PHE A 297 -44.37 15.12 42.73
CA PHE A 297 -44.34 13.66 42.63
C PHE A 297 -44.23 13.01 44.01
N ASP A 298 -43.36 13.52 44.89
CA ASP A 298 -43.22 13.02 46.28
C ASP A 298 -44.51 13.15 47.11
N ALA A 299 -45.24 14.25 46.93
CA ALA A 299 -46.51 14.47 47.61
C ALA A 299 -47.60 13.51 47.08
N ALA A 300 -47.61 13.26 45.78
CA ALA A 300 -48.52 12.29 45.16
C ALA A 300 -48.18 10.85 45.53
N LEU A 301 -46.90 10.52 45.70
CA LEU A 301 -46.43 9.22 46.17
C LEU A 301 -46.95 8.89 47.58
N GLN A 302 -46.85 9.85 48.50
CA GLN A 302 -47.44 9.73 49.85
C GLN A 302 -48.98 9.63 49.83
N ALA A 303 -49.64 10.23 48.84
CA ALA A 303 -51.09 10.12 48.69
C ALA A 303 -51.50 8.76 48.08
N ALA A 304 -50.72 8.23 47.13
CA ALA A 304 -50.95 6.95 46.47
C ALA A 304 -50.82 5.76 47.44
N ASP A 305 -49.93 5.86 48.42
CA ASP A 305 -49.81 4.94 49.57
C ASP A 305 -51.17 4.67 50.26
N ALA A 306 -52.02 5.70 50.40
CA ALA A 306 -53.32 5.56 51.04
C ALA A 306 -54.40 4.84 50.17
N VAL A 307 -54.13 4.58 48.88
CA VAL A 307 -55.16 4.19 47.89
C VAL A 307 -54.95 2.77 47.35
N VAL A 308 -53.71 2.30 47.17
CA VAL A 308 -53.41 0.98 46.58
C VAL A 308 -53.26 -0.09 47.68
N THR A 309 -54.39 -0.64 48.16
CA THR A 309 -54.47 -1.86 49.00
C THR A 309 -53.46 -2.02 50.15
N GLY A 310 -52.93 -0.93 50.72
CA GLY A 310 -51.97 -0.98 51.83
C GLY A 310 -50.50 -1.15 51.41
N GLN A 311 -50.16 -0.83 50.16
CA GLN A 311 -48.78 -0.79 49.67
C GLN A 311 -48.17 0.60 49.90
N THR A 312 -47.08 0.65 50.67
CA THR A 312 -46.30 1.87 50.91
C THR A 312 -45.16 1.98 49.89
N PHE A 313 -45.11 3.09 49.16
CA PHE A 313 -43.97 3.42 48.29
C PHE A 313 -43.06 4.42 48.99
N ALA A 314 -41.80 4.04 49.21
CA ALA A 314 -40.84 4.87 49.93
C ALA A 314 -40.23 5.98 49.05
N ASP A 315 -40.18 5.74 47.73
CA ASP A 315 -39.54 6.59 46.73
C ASP A 315 -40.05 6.25 45.31
N ALA A 316 -39.61 7.01 44.31
CA ALA A 316 -39.95 6.77 42.91
C ALA A 316 -39.48 5.39 42.41
N ALA A 317 -38.39 4.86 42.95
CA ALA A 317 -37.83 3.56 42.57
C ALA A 317 -38.72 2.38 43.02
N THR A 318 -39.25 2.43 44.23
CA THR A 318 -40.18 1.43 44.77
C THR A 318 -41.53 1.46 44.05
N LEU A 319 -42.00 2.65 43.63
CA LEU A 319 -43.15 2.76 42.73
C LEU A 319 -42.83 2.19 41.34
N TYR A 320 -41.66 2.50 40.78
CA TYR A 320 -41.21 1.98 39.49
C TYR A 320 -41.21 0.46 39.48
N ALA A 321 -40.54 -0.17 40.45
CA ALA A 321 -40.48 -1.62 40.59
C ALA A 321 -41.87 -2.25 40.70
N PHE A 322 -42.76 -1.65 41.51
CA PHE A 322 -44.13 -2.16 41.62
C PHE A 322 -44.95 -1.97 40.33
N TYR A 323 -44.76 -0.84 39.64
CA TYR A 323 -45.48 -0.55 38.40
C TYR A 323 -45.03 -1.47 37.25
N THR A 324 -43.73 -1.76 37.15
CA THR A 324 -43.15 -2.59 36.09
C THR A 324 -43.21 -4.09 36.37
N ASP A 325 -43.40 -4.52 37.63
CA ASP A 325 -43.58 -5.93 37.99
C ASP A 325 -44.75 -6.55 37.24
N ALA A 326 -44.52 -7.60 36.46
CA ALA A 326 -45.54 -8.28 35.65
C ALA A 326 -46.71 -8.83 36.48
N ALA A 327 -46.49 -9.19 37.76
CA ALA A 327 -47.50 -9.70 38.67
C ALA A 327 -48.46 -8.62 39.19
N THR A 328 -48.07 -7.34 39.12
CA THR A 328 -48.96 -6.24 39.50
C THR A 328 -50.19 -6.21 38.59
N SER A 329 -51.38 -6.13 39.19
CA SER A 329 -52.62 -6.19 38.44
C SER A 329 -52.85 -4.90 37.64
N ASP A 330 -53.52 -5.00 36.49
CA ASP A 330 -53.88 -3.81 35.71
C ASP A 330 -54.84 -2.88 36.50
N ALA A 331 -55.60 -3.43 37.46
CA ALA A 331 -56.45 -2.65 38.35
C ALA A 331 -55.63 -1.82 39.36
N ASP A 332 -54.53 -2.37 39.88
CA ASP A 332 -53.63 -1.65 40.78
C ASP A 332 -52.86 -0.56 40.02
N ARG A 333 -52.35 -0.86 38.81
CA ARG A 333 -51.74 0.15 37.94
C ARG A 333 -52.72 1.27 37.57
N ALA A 334 -53.97 0.94 37.24
CA ALA A 334 -55.01 1.94 36.96
C ALA A 334 -55.36 2.80 38.19
N THR A 335 -55.20 2.25 39.39
CA THR A 335 -55.37 2.99 40.65
C THR A 335 -54.23 3.97 40.85
N ILE A 336 -52.99 3.57 40.57
CA ILE A 336 -51.81 4.46 40.56
C ILE A 336 -52.01 5.57 39.51
N ASP A 337 -52.37 5.22 38.28
CA ASP A 337 -52.64 6.17 37.20
C ASP A 337 -53.63 7.26 37.61
N LYS A 338 -54.69 6.87 38.33
CA LYS A 338 -55.69 7.79 38.83
C LYS A 338 -55.15 8.66 39.98
N ALA A 339 -54.32 8.11 40.85
CA ALA A 339 -53.71 8.86 41.95
C ALA A 339 -52.73 9.93 41.45
N PHE A 340 -52.05 9.67 40.33
CA PHE A 340 -51.08 10.57 39.71
C PHE A 340 -51.64 11.38 38.53
N ALA A 341 -52.97 11.40 38.32
CA ALA A 341 -53.59 12.03 37.15
C ALA A 341 -53.30 13.54 37.00
N GLU A 342 -53.03 14.22 38.12
CA GLU A 342 -52.72 15.66 38.18
C GLU A 342 -51.20 15.94 38.35
N VAL A 343 -50.35 14.92 38.18
CA VAL A 343 -48.89 15.02 38.36
C VAL A 343 -48.23 15.04 36.99
N ASP A 344 -47.79 16.22 36.54
CA ASP A 344 -47.23 16.43 35.19
C ASP A 344 -46.05 15.50 34.87
N SER A 345 -45.21 15.21 35.86
CA SER A 345 -44.05 14.34 35.75
C SER A 345 -44.38 12.85 35.63
N PHE A 346 -45.60 12.43 36.00
CA PHE A 346 -45.99 11.02 35.97
C PHE A 346 -46.13 10.48 34.54
N ALA A 347 -46.44 11.33 33.57
CA ALA A 347 -46.56 10.91 32.17
C ALA A 347 -45.22 10.38 31.60
N GLN A 348 -44.09 11.02 31.96
CA GLN A 348 -42.75 10.59 31.54
C GLN A 348 -42.32 9.33 32.27
N PHE A 349 -42.54 9.27 33.59
CA PHE A 349 -42.31 8.07 34.41
C PHE A 349 -43.03 6.87 33.80
N LYS A 350 -44.33 7.03 33.52
CA LYS A 350 -45.18 5.99 32.96
C LYS A 350 -44.71 5.56 31.58
N ALA A 351 -44.22 6.47 30.75
CA ALA A 351 -43.72 6.11 29.43
C ALA A 351 -42.51 5.16 29.52
N VAL A 352 -41.54 5.43 30.40
CA VAL A 352 -40.38 4.56 30.63
C VAL A 352 -40.81 3.24 31.29
N ALA A 353 -41.66 3.32 32.32
CA ALA A 353 -42.15 2.13 33.04
C ALA A 353 -43.00 1.20 32.16
N LEU A 354 -43.72 1.72 31.16
CA LEU A 354 -44.50 0.87 30.25
C LEU A 354 -43.63 0.05 29.30
N VAL A 355 -42.41 0.51 28.97
CA VAL A 355 -41.44 -0.24 28.17
C VAL A 355 -40.93 -1.43 28.97
N ASP A 356 -40.42 -1.20 30.20
CA ASP A 356 -39.99 -2.28 31.09
C ASP A 356 -41.14 -3.20 31.50
N LEU A 357 -42.36 -2.69 31.65
CA LEU A 357 -43.52 -3.53 31.92
C LEU A 357 -43.80 -4.51 30.78
N ALA A 358 -43.65 -4.06 29.54
CA ALA A 358 -43.86 -4.92 28.38
C ALA A 358 -42.83 -6.05 28.35
N ASP A 359 -41.56 -5.71 28.60
CA ASP A 359 -40.43 -6.64 28.70
C ASP A 359 -40.63 -7.65 29.85
N ASN A 360 -40.88 -7.17 31.07
CA ASN A 360 -41.16 -8.01 32.23
C ASN A 360 -42.38 -8.93 32.02
N LYS A 361 -43.43 -8.47 31.31
CA LYS A 361 -44.59 -9.30 30.97
C LYS A 361 -44.24 -10.39 29.95
N ALA A 362 -43.35 -10.10 28.99
CA ALA A 362 -42.85 -11.09 28.04
C ALA A 362 -42.01 -12.16 28.76
N ASP A 363 -41.10 -11.77 29.64
CA ASP A 363 -40.30 -12.68 30.48
C ASP A 363 -41.15 -13.56 31.41
N ALA A 364 -42.16 -12.96 32.05
CA ALA A 364 -43.11 -13.69 32.88
C ALA A 364 -43.91 -14.72 32.04
N ALA A 365 -44.27 -14.38 30.80
CA ALA A 365 -44.94 -15.30 29.88
C ALA A 365 -44.03 -16.46 29.47
N VAL A 366 -42.74 -16.22 29.24
CA VAL A 366 -41.74 -17.29 29.00
C VAL A 366 -41.67 -18.23 30.19
N THR A 367 -41.52 -17.68 31.40
CA THR A 367 -41.44 -18.46 32.63
C THR A 367 -42.69 -19.31 32.86
N ALA A 368 -43.87 -18.73 32.65
CA ALA A 368 -45.14 -19.44 32.75
C ALA A 368 -45.25 -20.58 31.72
N ALA A 369 -44.97 -20.29 30.45
CA ALA A 369 -45.02 -21.29 29.39
C ALA A 369 -44.00 -22.42 29.59
N GLN A 370 -42.80 -22.11 30.09
CA GLN A 370 -41.80 -23.11 30.45
C GLN A 370 -42.30 -24.04 31.56
N GLY A 371 -42.97 -23.49 32.57
CA GLY A 371 -43.61 -24.26 33.64
C GLY A 371 -44.70 -25.18 33.10
N GLU A 372 -45.51 -24.70 32.13
CA GLU A 372 -46.53 -25.52 31.49
C GLU A 372 -45.96 -26.68 30.68
N VAL A 373 -44.85 -26.48 29.96
CA VAL A 373 -44.13 -27.54 29.24
C VAL A 373 -43.54 -28.55 30.22
N THR A 374 -42.90 -28.08 31.29
CA THR A 374 -42.26 -28.93 32.31
C THR A 374 -43.27 -29.89 32.97
N ALA A 375 -44.52 -29.45 33.14
CA ALA A 375 -45.59 -30.27 33.71
C ALA A 375 -46.07 -31.43 32.80
N GLU A 376 -45.73 -31.41 31.50
CA GLU A 376 -46.11 -32.46 30.55
C GLU A 376 -45.16 -33.66 30.60
N THR A 377 -45.70 -34.85 30.32
CA THR A 377 -44.88 -36.07 30.20
C THR A 377 -43.89 -35.91 29.03
N GLY A 378 -42.59 -35.96 29.32
CA GLY A 378 -41.52 -35.74 28.33
C GLY A 378 -41.11 -34.27 28.14
N GLY A 379 -41.83 -33.31 28.75
CA GLY A 379 -41.56 -31.88 28.59
C GLY A 379 -40.19 -31.45 29.12
N ALA A 380 -39.78 -31.95 30.29
CA ALA A 380 -38.43 -31.68 30.82
C ALA A 380 -37.31 -32.20 29.90
N ALA A 381 -37.50 -33.34 29.24
CA ALA A 381 -36.54 -33.87 28.28
C ALA A 381 -36.48 -33.04 26.99
N TYR A 382 -37.64 -32.55 26.52
CA TYR A 382 -37.70 -31.60 25.41
C TYR A 382 -36.97 -30.29 25.73
N LEU A 383 -37.24 -29.67 26.89
CA LEU A 383 -36.56 -28.42 27.29
C LEU A 383 -35.04 -28.61 27.45
N ALA A 384 -34.60 -29.76 27.98
CA ALA A 384 -33.18 -30.09 28.05
C ALA A 384 -32.55 -30.26 26.66
N ALA A 385 -33.24 -30.91 25.72
CA ALA A 385 -32.77 -31.04 24.34
C ALA A 385 -32.73 -29.69 23.62
N LEU A 386 -33.72 -28.82 23.84
CA LEU A 386 -33.78 -27.47 23.27
C LEU A 386 -32.63 -26.61 23.80
N SER A 387 -32.36 -26.65 25.10
CA SER A 387 -31.25 -25.91 25.70
C SER A 387 -29.89 -26.40 25.16
N ALA A 388 -29.73 -27.72 24.98
CA ALA A 388 -28.51 -28.29 24.41
C ALA A 388 -28.32 -27.87 22.95
N ASP A 389 -29.41 -27.83 22.18
CA ASP A 389 -29.42 -27.38 20.79
C ASP A 389 -29.01 -25.92 20.66
N ASN A 390 -29.69 -25.02 21.39
CA ASN A 390 -29.34 -23.60 21.42
C ASN A 390 -27.89 -23.36 21.85
N THR A 391 -27.36 -24.16 22.79
CA THR A 391 -25.96 -24.06 23.23
C THR A 391 -25.00 -24.48 22.11
N ALA A 392 -25.31 -25.55 21.39
CA ALA A 392 -24.47 -26.04 20.30
C ALA A 392 -24.49 -25.06 19.11
N ASP A 393 -25.66 -24.52 18.75
CA ASP A 393 -25.81 -23.51 17.71
C ASP A 393 -25.07 -22.22 18.04
N GLY A 394 -25.20 -21.73 19.28
CA GLY A 394 -24.45 -20.56 19.76
C GLY A 394 -22.93 -20.79 19.67
N LEU A 395 -22.46 -21.97 20.06
CA LEU A 395 -21.04 -22.32 19.97
C LEU A 395 -20.54 -22.40 18.53
N VAL A 396 -21.39 -22.84 17.59
CA VAL A 396 -21.07 -22.80 16.14
C VAL A 396 -20.95 -21.36 15.65
N ALA A 397 -21.90 -20.49 16.01
CA ALA A 397 -21.87 -19.08 15.62
C ALA A 397 -20.61 -18.37 16.14
N ASP A 398 -20.31 -18.53 17.44
CA ASP A 398 -19.10 -17.96 18.06
C ASP A 398 -17.82 -18.48 17.40
N ALA A 399 -17.78 -19.78 17.06
CA ALA A 399 -16.62 -20.37 16.40
C ALA A 399 -16.44 -19.85 14.97
N GLN A 400 -17.54 -19.65 14.23
CA GLN A 400 -17.52 -19.08 12.88
C GLN A 400 -17.06 -17.62 12.87
N GLU A 401 -17.51 -16.82 13.83
CA GLU A 401 -17.07 -15.43 14.00
C GLU A 401 -15.57 -15.37 14.33
N ALA A 402 -15.11 -16.19 15.27
CA ALA A 402 -13.70 -16.27 15.61
C ALA A 402 -12.83 -16.79 14.45
N ASP A 403 -13.29 -17.78 13.68
CA ASP A 403 -12.61 -18.25 12.47
C ASP A 403 -12.50 -17.13 11.41
N ALA A 404 -13.53 -16.30 11.25
CA ALA A 404 -13.51 -15.19 10.30
C ALA A 404 -12.48 -14.13 10.69
N LEU A 405 -12.35 -13.82 11.99
CA LEU A 405 -11.31 -12.92 12.50
C LEU A 405 -9.90 -13.48 12.25
N VAL A 406 -9.66 -14.75 12.60
CA VAL A 406 -8.37 -15.42 12.34
C VAL A 406 -8.03 -15.37 10.85
N ALA A 407 -9.00 -15.66 9.97
CA ALA A 407 -8.76 -15.62 8.52
C ALA A 407 -8.44 -14.21 8.00
N ALA A 408 -9.09 -13.17 8.54
CA ALA A 408 -8.82 -11.79 8.17
C ALA A 408 -7.40 -11.36 8.57
N LEU A 409 -6.97 -11.67 9.79
CA LEU A 409 -5.63 -11.37 10.29
C LEU A 409 -4.55 -12.20 9.56
N GLN A 410 -4.81 -13.48 9.28
CA GLN A 410 -3.89 -14.31 8.50
C GLN A 410 -3.64 -13.73 7.11
N SER A 411 -4.68 -13.20 6.44
CA SER A 411 -4.51 -12.56 5.14
C SER A 411 -3.61 -11.32 5.21
N ILE A 412 -3.58 -10.61 6.34
CA ILE A 412 -2.71 -9.45 6.55
C ILE A 412 -1.26 -9.91 6.73
N VAL A 413 -1.03 -10.90 7.60
CA VAL A 413 0.28 -11.50 7.85
C VAL A 413 0.90 -12.12 6.59
N ASP A 414 0.08 -12.82 5.78
CA ASP A 414 0.54 -13.40 4.51
C ASP A 414 1.03 -12.32 3.53
N GLN A 415 0.36 -11.17 3.50
CA GLN A 415 0.72 -10.06 2.63
C GLN A 415 2.01 -9.36 3.12
N PHE A 416 2.19 -9.17 4.43
CA PHE A 416 3.46 -8.71 5.00
C PHE A 416 4.60 -9.65 4.63
N THR A 417 4.42 -10.95 4.85
CA THR A 417 5.42 -11.99 4.52
C THR A 417 5.83 -11.91 3.04
N ALA A 418 4.88 -11.69 2.12
CA ALA A 418 5.17 -11.56 0.70
C ALA A 418 5.99 -10.30 0.36
N LEU A 419 5.69 -9.17 1.00
CA LEU A 419 6.42 -7.91 0.81
C LEU A 419 7.84 -7.99 1.38
N GLU A 420 7.99 -8.51 2.60
CA GLU A 420 9.30 -8.74 3.25
C GLU A 420 10.17 -9.72 2.46
N THR A 421 9.57 -10.75 1.86
CA THR A 421 10.27 -11.67 0.95
C THR A 421 10.79 -10.92 -0.28
N THR A 422 9.97 -10.03 -0.87
CA THR A 422 10.38 -9.23 -2.04
C THR A 422 11.57 -8.32 -1.70
N GLN A 423 11.53 -7.67 -0.53
CA GLN A 423 12.63 -6.85 -0.04
C GLN A 423 13.91 -7.68 0.21
N THR A 424 13.76 -8.85 0.85
CA THR A 424 14.87 -9.77 1.12
C THR A 424 15.51 -10.29 -0.17
N ASP A 425 14.71 -10.64 -1.17
CA ASP A 425 15.19 -11.09 -2.48
C ASP A 425 15.93 -9.97 -3.23
N ALA A 426 15.41 -8.74 -3.19
CA ALA A 426 16.08 -7.58 -3.77
C ALA A 426 17.44 -7.31 -3.10
N LEU A 427 17.49 -7.39 -1.77
CA LEU A 427 18.73 -7.25 -1.02
C LEU A 427 19.71 -8.40 -1.32
N ALA A 428 19.23 -9.64 -1.45
CA ALA A 428 20.05 -10.78 -1.82
C ALA A 428 20.65 -10.63 -3.23
N ALA A 429 19.86 -10.13 -4.19
CA ALA A 429 20.33 -9.84 -5.54
C ALA A 429 21.42 -8.76 -5.56
N LEU A 430 21.27 -7.72 -4.72
CA LEU A 430 22.26 -6.66 -4.58
C LEU A 430 23.58 -7.18 -3.98
N ASN A 431 23.51 -8.01 -2.92
CA ASN A 431 24.70 -8.66 -2.36
C ASN A 431 25.37 -9.65 -3.34
N GLN A 432 24.57 -10.35 -4.13
CA GLN A 432 25.08 -11.26 -5.17
C GLN A 432 25.79 -10.47 -6.28
N PHE A 433 25.23 -9.32 -6.66
CA PHE A 433 25.85 -8.40 -7.61
C PHE A 433 27.24 -7.95 -7.15
N ASP A 434 27.38 -7.51 -5.89
CA ASP A 434 28.68 -7.12 -5.32
C ASP A 434 29.67 -8.30 -5.31
N THR A 435 29.17 -9.51 -5.04
CA THR A 435 30.00 -10.73 -5.02
C THR A 435 30.52 -11.08 -6.41
N ASP A 436 29.68 -10.98 -7.44
CA ASP A 436 30.02 -11.34 -8.81
C ASP A 436 30.87 -10.27 -9.52
N ASN A 437 30.73 -9.01 -9.09
CA ASN A 437 31.41 -7.85 -9.65
C ASN A 437 32.45 -7.32 -8.65
N ALA A 438 33.49 -8.10 -8.36
CA ALA A 438 34.54 -7.72 -7.40
C ALA A 438 35.32 -6.43 -7.75
N ASN A 439 35.07 -5.83 -8.92
CA ASN A 439 35.56 -4.53 -9.39
C ASN A 439 34.52 -3.40 -9.27
N VAL A 440 33.44 -3.64 -8.54
CA VAL A 440 32.40 -2.67 -8.18
C VAL A 440 32.02 -2.91 -6.72
N VAL A 441 31.93 -1.85 -5.92
CA VAL A 441 31.44 -1.93 -4.54
C VAL A 441 30.23 -1.02 -4.40
N ILE A 442 29.07 -1.59 -4.04
CA ILE A 442 27.88 -0.81 -3.73
C ILE A 442 27.81 -0.58 -2.23
N ASN A 443 27.93 0.68 -1.83
CA ASN A 443 27.83 1.13 -0.45
C ASN A 443 26.43 1.72 -0.21
N ILE A 444 25.57 0.89 0.39
CA ILE A 444 24.20 1.27 0.76
C ILE A 444 24.21 1.92 2.14
N ASP A 445 23.56 3.08 2.26
CA ASP A 445 23.23 3.71 3.54
C ASP A 445 24.42 4.19 4.40
N SER A 446 25.61 4.37 3.80
CA SER A 446 26.79 4.77 4.55
C SER A 446 27.87 5.40 3.67
N LEU A 447 28.12 6.69 3.91
CA LEU A 447 29.48 7.26 3.86
C LEU A 447 29.99 7.33 5.31
N VAL A 448 30.43 6.22 5.89
CA VAL A 448 31.17 6.25 7.17
C VAL A 448 32.67 6.41 6.91
N ALA A 449 33.35 7.16 7.78
CA ALA A 449 34.79 7.45 7.71
C ALA A 449 35.71 6.21 7.52
N ALA A 450 35.21 4.99 7.79
CA ALA A 450 35.93 3.74 7.56
C ALA A 450 35.91 3.29 6.09
N ASP A 451 34.82 3.51 5.36
CA ASP A 451 34.64 3.08 3.96
C ASP A 451 35.40 4.00 2.98
N VAL A 452 35.71 5.23 3.41
CA VAL A 452 36.45 6.25 2.64
C VAL A 452 37.97 6.28 2.88
N ALA A 453 38.49 5.44 3.77
CA ALA A 453 39.90 5.51 4.21
C ALA A 453 40.92 4.98 3.19
N GLY A 454 40.47 4.46 2.05
CA GLY A 454 41.34 4.13 0.93
C GLY A 454 40.50 3.91 -0.31
N GLY A 455 40.42 4.94 -1.17
CA GLY A 455 39.83 4.82 -2.49
C GLY A 455 40.37 3.55 -3.14
N THR A 456 39.45 2.65 -3.45
CA THR A 456 39.81 1.36 -4.01
C THR A 456 40.16 1.57 -5.49
N ALA A 457 40.90 0.65 -6.11
CA ALA A 457 41.15 0.71 -7.56
C ALA A 457 39.95 0.18 -8.37
N VAL A 458 38.76 0.24 -7.80
CA VAL A 458 37.51 -0.33 -8.32
C VAL A 458 36.41 0.73 -8.27
N ASN A 459 35.32 0.52 -9.00
CA ASN A 459 34.24 1.51 -9.07
C ASN A 459 33.43 1.51 -7.76
N ASP A 460 33.29 2.65 -7.10
CA ASP A 460 32.48 2.77 -5.88
C ASP A 460 31.11 3.43 -6.19
N VAL A 461 30.00 2.83 -5.72
CA VAL A 461 28.65 3.40 -5.82
C VAL A 461 28.15 3.73 -4.42
N TYR A 462 28.03 5.02 -4.10
CA TYR A 462 27.50 5.50 -2.83
C TYR A 462 26.04 5.93 -3.00
N ILE A 463 25.16 5.46 -2.12
CA ILE A 463 23.74 5.79 -2.20
C ILE A 463 23.28 6.52 -0.94
N LEU A 464 22.73 7.72 -1.11
CA LEU A 464 22.36 8.65 -0.05
C LEU A 464 20.85 8.99 -0.16
N PRO A 465 19.97 8.20 0.48
CA PRO A 465 18.52 8.47 0.48
C PRO A 465 18.14 9.70 1.32
N GLY A 466 19.07 10.21 2.15
CA GLY A 466 18.96 11.47 2.87
C GLY A 466 20.26 11.78 3.61
N VAL A 467 20.57 13.05 3.86
CA VAL A 467 21.84 13.46 4.50
C VAL A 467 21.68 14.09 5.89
N ALA A 468 20.45 14.13 6.40
CA ALA A 468 20.15 14.70 7.70
C ALA A 468 20.83 13.87 8.81
N GLY A 469 21.68 14.51 9.60
CA GLY A 469 22.41 13.86 10.70
C GLY A 469 23.66 13.07 10.28
N LEU A 470 24.02 13.04 8.99
CA LEU A 470 25.32 12.54 8.55
C LEU A 470 26.43 13.45 9.07
N ALA A 471 27.51 12.83 9.56
CA ALA A 471 28.70 13.57 9.96
C ALA A 471 29.51 13.98 8.74
N ASP A 472 30.22 15.12 8.86
CA ASP A 472 31.16 15.55 7.83
C ASP A 472 32.14 14.44 7.47
N THR A 473 32.15 14.11 6.18
CA THR A 473 32.92 12.97 5.67
C THR A 473 33.78 13.41 4.50
N ALA A 474 34.98 12.86 4.40
CA ALA A 474 35.89 13.11 3.29
C ALA A 474 36.07 11.82 2.48
N VAL A 475 35.83 11.88 1.17
CA VAL A 475 36.07 10.82 0.20
C VAL A 475 37.40 11.11 -0.48
N ALA A 476 38.37 10.20 -0.41
CA ALA A 476 39.65 10.35 -1.11
C ALA A 476 39.61 9.62 -2.47
N ASN A 477 40.29 10.16 -3.47
CA ASN A 477 40.48 9.56 -4.80
C ASN A 477 39.19 9.31 -5.61
N PHE A 478 38.09 10.02 -5.29
CA PHE A 478 36.82 9.91 -6.00
C PHE A 478 37.00 10.18 -7.51
N GLY A 479 36.66 9.20 -8.35
CA GLY A 479 36.82 9.26 -9.81
C GLY A 479 38.27 9.17 -10.31
N THR A 480 39.24 8.85 -9.45
CA THR A 480 40.69 8.86 -9.81
C THR A 480 41.21 7.48 -10.21
N ASP A 481 40.85 6.42 -9.48
CA ASP A 481 41.31 5.04 -9.71
C ASP A 481 40.18 4.09 -10.20
N GLY A 482 38.99 4.64 -10.47
CA GLY A 482 37.77 3.98 -10.92
C GLY A 482 36.69 5.02 -11.28
N ASN A 483 35.57 4.58 -11.88
CA ASN A 483 34.39 5.44 -12.06
C ASN A 483 33.54 5.35 -10.79
N ASP A 484 33.52 6.44 -10.02
CA ASP A 484 32.76 6.49 -8.77
C ASP A 484 31.49 7.33 -8.93
N TYR A 485 30.45 6.93 -8.20
CA TYR A 485 29.12 7.50 -8.29
C TYR A 485 28.60 7.82 -6.89
N ILE A 486 28.02 9.01 -6.72
CA ILE A 486 27.17 9.32 -5.56
C ILE A 486 25.76 9.56 -6.06
N LEU A 487 24.83 8.74 -5.57
CA LEU A 487 23.42 8.81 -5.89
C LEU A 487 22.72 9.53 -4.76
N ILE A 488 22.07 10.63 -5.10
CA ILE A 488 21.31 11.45 -4.17
C ILE A 488 19.83 11.09 -4.35
N GLY A 489 19.10 10.94 -3.25
CA GLY A 489 17.65 10.81 -3.28
C GLY A 489 16.98 11.96 -4.04
N SER A 490 15.77 11.72 -4.54
CA SER A 490 14.98 12.68 -5.33
C SER A 490 14.53 13.92 -4.56
N GLU A 491 14.80 13.98 -3.26
CA GLU A 491 14.46 15.09 -2.37
C GLU A 491 15.30 16.35 -2.63
N TYR A 492 16.48 16.21 -3.26
CA TYR A 492 17.44 17.31 -3.43
C TYR A 492 17.44 17.88 -4.84
N SER A 493 17.42 19.22 -4.93
CA SER A 493 17.64 19.96 -6.18
C SER A 493 19.07 20.50 -6.24
N PHE A 494 19.75 20.30 -7.38
CA PHE A 494 21.08 20.89 -7.58
C PHE A 494 20.99 22.40 -7.77
N ASN A 495 21.72 23.15 -6.95
CA ASN A 495 21.85 24.60 -7.06
C ASN A 495 23.31 24.97 -7.40
N SER A 496 23.52 25.43 -8.64
CA SER A 496 24.84 25.88 -9.14
C SER A 496 25.17 27.33 -8.77
N GLY A 497 24.31 27.98 -7.98
CA GLY A 497 24.50 29.32 -7.45
C GLY A 497 25.44 29.38 -6.24
N ALA A 498 25.49 30.53 -5.59
CA ALA A 498 26.23 30.65 -4.33
C ALA A 498 25.44 29.99 -3.19
N LEU A 499 26.11 29.54 -2.12
CA LEU A 499 25.42 29.03 -0.92
C LEU A 499 24.39 30.01 -0.34
N THR A 500 24.57 31.32 -0.56
CA THR A 500 23.62 32.34 -0.11
C THR A 500 22.36 32.46 -0.96
N THR A 501 22.32 31.82 -2.14
CA THR A 501 21.20 31.88 -3.09
C THR A 501 20.23 30.71 -2.97
N GLY A 502 20.24 29.99 -1.84
CA GLY A 502 19.33 28.87 -1.63
C GLY A 502 17.85 29.23 -1.69
N ASN A 503 17.01 28.21 -1.90
CA ASN A 503 15.56 28.26 -1.97
C ASN A 503 14.95 27.71 -0.67
N ASN A 504 13.83 28.28 -0.23
CA ASN A 504 13.12 27.84 0.98
C ASN A 504 12.01 26.81 0.73
N ASN A 505 11.82 26.36 -0.51
CA ASN A 505 10.71 25.49 -0.90
C ASN A 505 11.12 24.05 -1.25
N ALA A 506 12.42 23.75 -1.27
CA ALA A 506 12.96 22.40 -1.52
C ALA A 506 14.30 22.26 -0.81
N LEU A 507 14.70 21.03 -0.50
CA LEU A 507 16.07 20.75 -0.09
C LEU A 507 17.00 20.91 -1.29
N GLU A 508 18.14 21.56 -1.08
CA GLU A 508 19.12 21.79 -2.13
C GLU A 508 20.47 21.18 -1.79
N PHE A 509 21.27 20.98 -2.83
CA PHE A 509 22.70 20.74 -2.65
C PHE A 509 23.53 21.58 -3.60
N PHE A 510 24.75 21.85 -3.17
CA PHE A 510 25.69 22.75 -3.83
C PHE A 510 27.04 22.06 -4.00
N VAL A 511 27.75 22.41 -5.06
CA VAL A 511 29.15 22.03 -5.25
C VAL A 511 30.00 23.28 -5.10
N VAL A 512 30.92 23.28 -4.12
CA VAL A 512 31.84 24.39 -3.89
C VAL A 512 33.28 23.91 -3.86
N GLN A 513 34.23 24.80 -4.18
CA GLN A 513 35.65 24.48 -4.10
C GLN A 513 36.18 24.74 -2.69
N GLY A 514 36.56 23.67 -1.98
CA GLY A 514 37.26 23.73 -0.70
C GLY A 514 38.79 23.68 -0.83
N ALA A 515 39.49 23.77 0.30
CA ALA A 515 40.96 23.82 0.35
C ALA A 515 41.64 22.51 -0.12
N THR A 516 40.99 21.36 0.08
CA THR A 516 41.54 20.03 -0.22
C THR A 516 40.84 19.34 -1.39
N GLY A 517 39.80 19.93 -1.95
CA GLY A 517 39.02 19.37 -3.05
C GLY A 517 37.61 19.95 -3.13
N ALA A 518 36.74 19.36 -3.95
CA ALA A 518 35.35 19.74 -4.08
C ALA A 518 34.57 19.41 -2.80
N GLN A 519 33.63 20.25 -2.41
CA GLN A 519 32.75 20.02 -1.27
C GLN A 519 31.30 20.05 -1.74
N LEU A 520 30.62 18.93 -1.49
CA LEU A 520 29.18 18.77 -1.69
C LEU A 520 28.51 19.23 -0.40
N VAL A 521 27.72 20.29 -0.48
CA VAL A 521 27.01 20.87 0.66
C VAL A 521 25.53 20.57 0.50
N PHE A 522 24.97 19.78 1.40
CA PHE A 522 23.57 19.37 1.37
C PHE A 522 22.79 20.06 2.48
N GLU A 523 21.58 20.51 2.17
CA GLU A 523 20.66 21.07 3.17
C GLU A 523 19.95 19.96 3.97
N SER A 524 20.00 20.02 5.30
CA SER A 524 19.25 19.10 6.17
C SER A 524 17.85 19.64 6.51
N VAL A 525 17.61 20.92 6.25
CA VAL A 525 16.33 21.62 6.32
C VAL A 525 16.28 22.65 5.20
N ASN A 526 15.09 22.99 4.69
CA ASN A 526 14.97 23.98 3.61
C ASN A 526 15.71 25.28 3.94
N TYR A 527 16.53 25.76 3.01
CA TYR A 527 17.39 26.94 3.17
C TYR A 527 18.49 26.80 4.24
N GLY A 528 18.83 25.56 4.60
CA GLY A 528 19.89 25.24 5.55
C GLY A 528 21.28 25.73 5.12
N SER A 529 21.52 25.89 3.82
CA SER A 529 22.79 26.38 3.26
C SER A 529 23.18 27.79 3.75
N SER A 530 22.20 28.59 4.19
CA SER A 530 22.42 29.91 4.81
C SER A 530 23.19 29.87 6.13
N THR A 531 23.25 28.71 6.78
CA THR A 531 23.93 28.51 8.06
C THR A 531 25.36 27.97 7.91
N VAL A 532 25.75 27.60 6.69
CA VAL A 532 27.08 27.08 6.37
C VAL A 532 28.09 28.22 6.37
N THR A 533 29.20 28.05 7.08
CA THR A 533 30.30 29.03 7.07
C THR A 533 31.40 28.59 6.12
N VAL A 534 31.88 29.53 5.29
CA VAL A 534 33.02 29.32 4.39
C VAL A 534 34.21 30.12 4.88
N ASP A 535 35.36 29.45 5.09
CA ASP A 535 36.58 30.11 5.55
C ASP A 535 37.34 30.83 4.42
N ALA A 536 38.45 31.49 4.76
CA ALA A 536 39.27 32.24 3.80
C ALA A 536 39.96 31.35 2.74
N ALA A 537 40.04 30.04 2.98
CA ALA A 537 40.57 29.05 2.05
C ALA A 537 39.48 28.42 1.17
N GLY A 538 38.22 28.85 1.32
CA GLY A 538 37.07 28.33 0.59
C GLY A 538 36.41 27.10 1.23
N THR A 539 36.87 26.69 2.43
CA THR A 539 36.36 25.49 3.10
C THR A 539 35.00 25.78 3.72
N ALA A 540 33.95 25.15 3.18
CA ALA A 540 32.63 25.06 3.79
C ALA A 540 32.68 24.11 5.00
N THR A 541 32.06 24.55 6.10
CA THR A 541 31.92 23.77 7.34
C THR A 541 30.43 23.53 7.59
N ALA A 542 30.06 22.28 7.90
CA ALA A 542 28.68 21.93 8.21
C ALA A 542 28.12 22.67 9.42
N SER A 543 26.79 22.61 9.53
CA SER A 543 26.01 23.15 10.63
C SER A 543 25.00 22.10 11.10
N ALA A 544 24.10 22.47 12.02
CA ALA A 544 22.97 21.61 12.36
C ALA A 544 21.97 21.43 11.20
N ASP A 545 21.99 22.35 10.24
CA ASP A 545 21.01 22.50 9.17
C ASP A 545 21.59 22.15 7.80
N ALA A 546 22.87 21.75 7.73
CA ALA A 546 23.53 21.36 6.48
C ALA A 546 24.72 20.44 6.74
N THR A 547 24.91 19.46 5.85
CA THR A 547 25.98 18.45 5.90
C THR A 547 27.00 18.70 4.79
N VAL A 548 28.30 18.47 5.05
CA VAL A 548 29.36 18.64 4.04
C VAL A 548 30.10 17.33 3.76
N ILE A 549 30.13 16.94 2.49
CA ILE A 549 30.94 15.82 1.98
C ILE A 549 32.10 16.39 1.15
N THR A 550 33.34 16.07 1.51
CA THR A 550 34.54 16.60 0.83
C THR A 550 35.15 15.53 -0.08
N LEU A 551 35.13 15.76 -1.40
CA LEU A 551 35.82 14.95 -2.41
C LEU A 551 37.29 15.41 -2.50
N THR A 552 38.15 14.80 -1.69
CA THR A 552 39.55 15.18 -1.57
C THR A 552 40.31 14.87 -2.86
N GLY A 553 41.02 15.87 -3.38
CA GLY A 553 41.79 15.77 -4.63
C GLY A 553 40.97 16.04 -5.91
N VAL A 554 39.65 16.15 -5.82
CA VAL A 554 38.76 16.47 -6.95
C VAL A 554 38.60 17.99 -7.07
N ASN A 555 38.64 18.54 -8.28
CA ASN A 555 38.31 19.93 -8.53
C ASN A 555 36.79 20.08 -8.67
N ALA A 556 36.20 21.11 -8.05
CA ALA A 556 34.76 21.37 -8.15
C ALA A 556 34.28 21.58 -9.59
N ALA A 557 35.14 22.06 -10.49
CA ALA A 557 34.83 22.23 -11.91
C ALA A 557 34.75 20.91 -12.69
N ASP A 558 35.36 19.84 -12.16
CA ASP A 558 35.38 18.51 -12.76
C ASP A 558 34.21 17.65 -12.24
N VAL A 559 33.46 18.13 -11.24
CA VAL A 559 32.27 17.44 -10.72
C VAL A 559 31.11 17.60 -11.70
N VAL A 560 30.56 16.47 -12.14
CA VAL A 560 29.38 16.40 -13.00
C VAL A 560 28.18 16.01 -12.16
N VAL A 561 27.06 16.69 -12.40
CA VAL A 561 25.80 16.46 -11.70
C VAL A 561 24.70 16.31 -12.74
N ASP A 562 24.23 15.08 -12.93
CA ASP A 562 23.16 14.75 -13.87
C ASP A 562 22.11 13.89 -13.18
N ASN A 563 20.85 14.35 -13.19
CA ASN A 563 19.68 13.63 -12.65
C ASN A 563 19.87 13.02 -11.24
N GLY A 564 20.47 13.78 -10.31
CA GLY A 564 20.68 13.31 -8.93
C GLY A 564 21.90 12.40 -8.75
N ILE A 565 22.72 12.24 -9.79
CA ILE A 565 23.96 11.47 -9.78
C ILE A 565 25.13 12.44 -9.83
N ILE A 566 26.11 12.23 -8.94
CA ILE A 566 27.37 12.98 -8.91
C ILE A 566 28.50 12.06 -9.37
N THR A 567 29.27 12.53 -10.35
CA THR A 567 30.47 11.87 -10.88
C THR A 567 31.59 12.90 -11.11
N VAL A 568 32.72 12.46 -11.67
CA VAL A 568 33.85 13.32 -12.07
C VAL A 568 34.15 13.11 -13.57
N ALA A 569 34.44 14.20 -14.29
CA ALA A 569 34.70 14.23 -15.74
C ALA A 569 36.14 13.87 -16.16
#